data_AF-A0A4W5Q5D5-F1
#
_entry.id   AF-A0A4W5Q5D5-F1
#
_cell.length_a   1.000
_cell.length_b   1.000
_cell.length_c   1.000
_cell.angle_alpha   90.00
_cell.angle_beta   90.00
_cell.angle_gamma   90.00
#
_symmetry.space_group_name_H-M   'P 1'
#
loop_
_entity.id
_entity.type
_entity.pdbx_description
1 polymer ?
#
loop_
_entity_poly.entity_id
_entity_poly.type
_entity_poly.pdbx_seq_one_letter_code
_entity_poly.pdbx_strand_id
1 'polypeptide(L)'
;RRLYGCVLDFIHLSEDIVSMADSTITIDHIEGELFRIERIRDVLVRRESELRYMMDDIQLCKEITRLKKELQKLVSVSDTDKSNEDRQREEELLQQIHKLVETRDFLVDDVEFERLR
;
A
#
# COMPACT_ATOMS: atom_id res chain seq x y z
N ARG A 1 -13.38 -5.98 -26.06
CA ARG A 1 -13.88 -5.26 -27.27
C ARG A 1 -14.38 -3.82 -27.00
N ARG A 2 -14.47 -3.33 -25.75
CA ARG A 2 -14.79 -1.91 -25.45
C ARG A 2 -13.57 -0.96 -25.39
N LEU A 3 -12.35 -1.49 -25.35
CA LEU A 3 -11.13 -0.66 -25.25
C LEU A 3 -10.65 -0.13 -26.62
N TYR A 4 -10.94 -0.82 -27.72
CA TYR A 4 -10.52 -0.37 -29.06
C TYR A 4 -11.37 0.78 -29.62
N GLY A 5 -12.59 0.99 -29.11
CA GLY A 5 -13.45 2.12 -29.51
C GLY A 5 -12.93 3.45 -28.98
N CYS A 6 -12.44 3.47 -27.74
CA CYS A 6 -11.95 4.69 -27.09
C CYS A 6 -10.62 5.20 -27.71
N VAL A 7 -9.85 4.30 -28.33
CA VAL A 7 -8.60 4.67 -29.03
C VAL A 7 -8.87 5.37 -30.36
N LEU A 8 -9.94 4.99 -31.08
CA LEU A 8 -10.30 5.66 -32.35
C LEU A 8 -10.87 7.07 -32.12
N ASP A 9 -11.61 7.28 -31.03
CA ASP A 9 -12.14 8.61 -30.68
C ASP A 9 -11.01 9.60 -30.32
N PHE A 10 -9.85 9.11 -29.86
CA PHE A 10 -8.68 9.95 -29.59
C PHE A 10 -7.92 10.36 -30.85
N ILE A 11 -8.00 9.57 -31.92
CA ILE A 11 -7.29 9.84 -33.19
C ILE A 11 -8.03 10.90 -34.03
N HIS A 12 -9.33 11.12 -33.81
CA HIS A 12 -10.12 12.07 -34.60
C HIS A 12 -10.07 13.53 -34.10
N LEU A 13 -9.34 13.81 -33.00
CA LEU A 13 -9.12 15.18 -32.51
C LEU A 13 -7.86 15.83 -33.11
N SER A 14 -7.31 15.29 -34.19
CA SER A 14 -6.13 15.81 -34.87
C SER A 14 -6.48 16.79 -36.00
N GLU A 15 -7.39 17.73 -35.75
CA GLU A 15 -7.65 18.86 -36.67
C GLU A 15 -7.68 20.24 -36.00
N ASP A 16 -7.39 20.33 -34.70
CA ASP A 16 -6.99 21.61 -34.08
C ASP A 16 -5.46 21.67 -34.02
N ILE A 17 -4.85 22.06 -35.13
CA ILE A 17 -3.44 22.47 -35.15
C ILE A 17 -3.33 23.71 -34.26
N VAL A 18 -2.85 23.52 -33.03
CA VAL A 18 -2.49 24.61 -32.12
C VAL A 18 -1.43 25.46 -32.83
N SER A 19 -1.82 26.67 -33.24
CA SER A 19 -0.91 27.68 -33.76
C SER A 19 0.11 28.04 -32.67
N MET A 20 1.33 27.52 -32.79
CA MET A 20 2.47 27.81 -31.90
C MET A 20 3.08 29.20 -32.14
N ALA A 21 2.35 30.11 -32.80
CA ALA A 21 2.87 31.39 -33.25
C ALA A 21 3.18 32.39 -32.12
N ASP A 22 2.70 32.14 -30.89
CA ASP A 22 2.97 32.98 -29.71
C ASP A 22 3.74 32.27 -28.57
N SER A 23 4.34 31.12 -28.84
CA SER A 23 5.06 30.35 -27.81
C SER A 23 6.50 30.83 -27.65
N THR A 24 6.75 31.78 -26.75
CA THR A 24 8.10 32.15 -26.24
C THR A 24 8.84 31.03 -25.48
N ILE A 25 8.33 29.79 -25.54
CA ILE A 25 8.84 28.63 -24.81
C ILE A 25 9.94 27.95 -25.65
N THR A 26 11.16 27.94 -25.13
CA THR A 26 12.31 27.27 -25.76
C THR A 26 12.30 25.77 -25.48
N ILE A 27 13.01 25.00 -26.31
CA ILE A 27 13.22 23.56 -26.09
C ILE A 27 13.87 23.31 -24.71
N ASP A 28 14.86 24.13 -24.36
CA ASP A 28 15.52 24.09 -23.04
C ASP A 28 14.53 24.26 -21.86
N HIS A 29 13.47 25.08 -22.04
CA HIS A 29 12.44 25.25 -21.03
C HIS A 29 11.59 23.99 -20.86
N ILE A 30 11.24 23.33 -21.96
CA ILE A 30 10.50 22.07 -21.95
C ILE A 30 11.32 20.96 -21.28
N GLU A 31 12.60 20.84 -21.64
CA GLU A 31 13.51 19.86 -21.04
C GLU A 31 13.71 20.10 -19.53
N GLY A 32 13.83 21.37 -19.12
CA GLY A 32 13.91 21.76 -17.71
C GLY A 32 12.67 21.35 -16.92
N GLU A 33 11.48 21.57 -17.47
CA GLU A 33 10.23 21.18 -16.81
C GLU A 33 10.03 19.65 -16.79
N LEU A 34 10.46 18.93 -17.83
CA LEU A 34 10.46 17.46 -17.85
C LEU A 34 11.35 16.89 -16.73
N PHE A 35 12.56 17.43 -16.56
CA PHE A 35 13.46 17.03 -15.48
C PHE A 35 12.84 17.32 -14.10
N ARG A 36 12.14 18.45 -13.96
CA ARG A 36 11.41 18.79 -12.73
C ARG A 36 10.28 17.79 -12.45
N ILE A 37 9.51 17.40 -13.47
CA ILE A 37 8.44 16.40 -13.35
C ILE A 37 9.03 15.05 -12.92
N GLU A 38 10.12 14.61 -13.54
CA GLU A 38 10.80 13.36 -13.21
C GLU A 38 11.26 13.34 -11.74
N ARG A 39 11.89 14.42 -11.27
CA ARG A 39 12.28 14.55 -9.86
C ARG A 39 11.09 14.50 -8.90
N ILE A 40 9.98 15.16 -9.25
CA ILE A 40 8.76 15.13 -8.43
C ILE A 40 8.20 13.71 -8.39
N ARG A 41 8.14 13.02 -9.53
CA ARG A 41 7.67 11.64 -9.63
C ARG A 41 8.47 10.71 -8.72
N ASP A 42 9.80 10.82 -8.71
CA ASP A 42 10.65 9.96 -7.87
C ASP A 42 10.38 10.17 -6.37
N VAL A 43 10.16 11.42 -5.94
CA VAL A 43 9.76 11.75 -4.57
C VAL A 43 8.39 11.15 -4.23
N LEU A 44 7.43 11.28 -5.15
CA LEU A 44 6.08 10.74 -4.95
C LEU A 44 6.06 9.22 -4.87
N VAL A 45 6.83 8.52 -5.71
CA VAL A 45 6.92 7.05 -5.68
C VAL A 45 7.47 6.56 -4.34
N ARG A 46 8.52 7.20 -3.81
CA ARG A 46 9.04 6.87 -2.48
C ARG A 46 8.01 7.10 -1.38
N ARG A 47 7.33 8.24 -1.42
CA ARG A 47 6.29 8.59 -0.45
C ARG A 47 5.09 7.64 -0.50
N GLU A 48 4.72 7.19 -1.70
CA GLU A 48 3.67 6.19 -1.87
C GLU A 48 4.06 4.86 -1.21
N SER A 49 5.30 4.41 -1.40
CA SER A 49 5.82 3.20 -0.74
C SER A 49 5.80 3.32 0.79
N GLU A 50 6.21 4.47 1.35
CA GLU A 50 6.10 4.75 2.79
C GLU A 50 4.65 4.66 3.28
N LEU A 51 3.71 5.24 2.52
CA LEU A 51 2.28 5.21 2.85
C LEU A 51 1.71 3.79 2.77
N ARG A 52 2.14 2.99 1.80
CA ARG A 52 1.73 1.59 1.65
C ARG A 52 2.20 0.76 2.83
N TYR A 53 3.48 0.90 3.23
CA TYR A 53 4.01 0.28 4.45
C TYR A 53 3.18 0.63 5.69
N MET A 54 2.92 1.93 5.92
CA MET A 54 2.14 2.36 7.08
C MET A 54 0.71 1.81 7.05
N MET A 55 0.09 1.75 5.86
CA MET A 55 -1.24 1.18 5.71
C MET A 55 -1.24 -0.31 6.09
N ASP A 56 -0.28 -1.09 5.60
CA ASP A 56 -0.18 -2.52 5.87
C ASP A 56 0.11 -2.79 7.36
N ASP A 57 1.02 -2.04 7.99
CA ASP A 57 1.29 -2.13 9.44
C ASP A 57 0.04 -1.81 10.27
N ILE A 58 -0.71 -0.78 9.90
CA ILE A 58 -1.98 -0.43 10.56
C ILE A 58 -3.00 -1.56 10.45
N GLN A 59 -3.11 -2.23 9.30
CA GLN A 59 -4.05 -3.36 9.13
C GLN A 59 -3.63 -4.56 9.97
N LEU A 60 -2.35 -4.91 9.98
CA LEU A 60 -1.80 -5.97 10.83
C LEU A 60 -2.06 -5.66 12.32
N CYS A 61 -1.80 -4.43 12.76
CA CYS A 61 -2.04 -4.00 14.13
C CYS A 61 -3.52 -4.07 14.52
N LYS A 62 -4.44 -3.68 13.63
CA LYS A 62 -5.89 -3.79 13.85
C LYS A 62 -6.32 -5.24 14.04
N GLU A 63 -5.83 -6.13 13.18
CA GLU A 63 -6.20 -7.54 13.22
C GLU A 63 -5.62 -8.24 14.46
N ILE A 64 -4.34 -8.00 14.77
CA ILE A 64 -3.71 -8.49 16.01
C ILE A 64 -4.50 -8.00 17.22
N THR A 65 -4.91 -6.73 17.25
CA THR A 65 -5.70 -6.17 18.36
C THR A 65 -7.07 -6.86 18.47
N ARG A 66 -7.73 -7.15 17.35
CA ARG A 66 -9.01 -7.87 17.33
C ARG A 66 -8.85 -9.28 17.90
N LEU A 67 -7.86 -10.04 17.42
CA LEU A 67 -7.60 -11.41 17.88
C LEU A 67 -7.18 -11.43 19.36
N LYS A 68 -6.35 -10.49 19.80
CA LYS A 68 -5.98 -10.36 21.23
C LYS A 68 -7.20 -10.11 22.12
N LYS A 69 -8.16 -9.30 21.68
CA LYS A 69 -9.41 -9.09 22.42
C LYS A 69 -10.27 -10.35 22.49
N GLU A 70 -10.29 -11.15 21.43
CA GLU A 70 -10.99 -12.44 21.42
C GLU A 70 -10.31 -13.42 22.39
N LEU A 71 -8.99 -13.55 22.31
CA LEU A 71 -8.20 -14.40 23.20
C LEU A 71 -8.35 -14.00 24.67
N GLN A 72 -8.33 -12.70 24.97
CA GLN A 72 -8.48 -12.20 26.34
C GLN A 72 -9.82 -12.61 26.98
N LYS A 73 -10.89 -12.77 26.19
CA LYS A 73 -12.18 -13.27 26.70
C LYS A 73 -12.07 -14.72 27.16
N LEU A 74 -11.41 -15.57 26.38
CA LEU A 74 -11.22 -16.99 26.72
C LEU A 74 -10.29 -17.15 27.93
N VAL A 75 -9.17 -16.41 27.94
CA VAL A 75 -8.19 -16.45 29.03
C VAL A 75 -8.76 -15.90 30.35
N SER A 76 -9.82 -15.08 30.31
CA SER A 76 -10.49 -14.60 31.51
C SER A 76 -11.33 -15.69 32.23
N VAL A 77 -11.62 -16.81 31.56
CA VAL A 77 -12.30 -17.97 32.13
C VAL A 77 -11.26 -18.83 32.86
N SER A 78 -11.61 -19.38 34.02
CA SER A 78 -10.72 -20.27 34.76
C SER A 78 -10.47 -21.58 33.98
N ASP A 79 -9.27 -22.15 34.07
CA ASP A 79 -8.93 -23.36 33.29
C ASP A 79 -9.77 -24.59 33.64
N THR A 80 -10.36 -24.63 34.84
CA THR A 80 -11.29 -25.69 35.27
C THR A 80 -12.66 -25.56 34.63
N ASP A 81 -13.05 -24.35 34.22
CA ASP A 81 -14.35 -24.05 33.62
C ASP A 81 -14.31 -24.01 32.09
N LYS A 82 -13.11 -24.13 31.48
CA LYS A 82 -12.93 -24.15 30.03
C LYS A 82 -13.33 -25.49 29.41
N SER A 83 -14.09 -25.42 28.33
CA SER A 83 -14.32 -26.58 27.47
C SER A 83 -13.08 -26.92 26.63
N ASN A 84 -13.07 -28.11 26.02
CA ASN A 84 -12.02 -28.44 25.05
C ASN A 84 -12.07 -27.56 23.80
N GLU A 85 -13.26 -27.08 23.41
CA GLU A 85 -13.42 -26.14 22.30
C GLU A 85 -12.79 -24.79 22.63
N ASP A 86 -12.95 -24.30 23.86
CA ASP A 86 -12.32 -23.06 24.32
C ASP A 86 -10.80 -23.16 24.25
N ARG A 87 -10.22 -24.27 24.74
CA ARG A 87 -8.77 -24.52 24.69
C ARG A 87 -8.25 -24.60 23.27
N GLN A 88 -8.96 -25.31 22.39
CA GLN A 88 -8.61 -25.39 20.97
C GLN A 88 -8.66 -24.01 20.31
N ARG A 89 -9.67 -23.20 20.65
CA ARG A 89 -9.81 -21.86 20.12
C ARG A 89 -8.72 -20.91 20.62
N GLU A 90 -8.31 -21.02 21.88
CA GLU A 90 -7.17 -20.28 22.43
C GLU A 90 -5.88 -20.56 21.64
N GLU A 91 -5.60 -21.85 21.38
CA GLU A 91 -4.43 -22.28 20.59
C GLU A 91 -4.48 -21.75 19.15
N GLU A 92 -5.63 -21.81 18.49
CA GLU A 92 -5.83 -21.26 17.15
C GLU A 92 -5.60 -19.74 17.09
N LEU A 93 -6.10 -19.01 18.08
CA LEU A 93 -5.93 -17.56 18.17
C LEU A 93 -4.47 -17.19 18.41
N LEU A 94 -3.77 -17.92 19.27
CA LEU A 94 -2.34 -17.74 19.51
C LEU A 94 -1.53 -17.98 18.22
N GLN A 95 -1.81 -19.06 17.49
CA GLN A 95 -1.14 -19.36 16.23
C GLN A 95 -1.39 -18.29 15.16
N GLN A 96 -2.62 -17.77 15.07
CA GLN A 96 -2.93 -16.67 14.14
C GLN A 96 -2.22 -15.37 14.52
N ILE A 97 -2.20 -15.01 15.80
CA ILE A 97 -1.47 -13.83 16.30
C ILE A 97 0.02 -13.96 15.99
N HIS A 98 0.62 -15.14 16.23
CA HIS A 98 2.04 -15.38 15.94
C HIS A 98 2.36 -15.15 14.46
N LYS A 99 1.57 -15.72 13.54
CA LYS A 99 1.74 -15.53 12.09
C LYS A 99 1.64 -14.07 11.67
N LEU A 100 0.73 -13.30 12.25
CA LEU A 100 0.57 -11.88 11.94
C LEU A 100 1.74 -11.04 12.46
N VAL A 101 2.26 -11.37 13.66
CA VAL A 101 3.47 -10.73 14.20
C VAL A 101 4.67 -11.03 13.31
N GLU A 102 4.84 -12.29 12.88
CA GLU A 102 5.91 -12.69 11.96
C GLU A 102 5.80 -11.97 10.61
N THR A 103 4.59 -11.86 10.05
CA THR A 103 4.34 -11.08 8.83
C THR A 103 4.74 -9.61 9.00
N ARG A 104 4.44 -9.02 10.15
CA ARG A 104 4.82 -7.62 10.44
C ARG A 104 6.33 -7.48 10.58
N ASP A 105 7.01 -8.46 11.16
CA ASP A 105 8.46 -8.42 11.32
C ASP A 105 9.15 -8.47 9.92
N PHE A 106 8.65 -9.29 8.99
CA PHE A 106 9.10 -9.25 7.59
C PHE A 106 8.85 -7.90 6.90
N LEU A 107 7.72 -7.27 7.17
CA LEU A 107 7.40 -5.94 6.61
C LEU A 107 8.40 -4.87 7.09
N VAL A 108 8.90 -4.98 8.33
CA VAL A 108 9.95 -4.10 8.86
C VAL A 108 11.27 -4.35 8.13
N ASP A 109 11.65 -5.62 7.94
CA ASP A 109 12.87 -5.98 7.23
C ASP A 109 12.88 -5.46 5.78
N ASP A 110 11.76 -5.56 5.06
CA ASP A 110 11.61 -5.07 3.69
C ASP A 110 11.82 -3.54 3.60
N VAL A 111 11.25 -2.77 4.54
CA VAL A 111 11.40 -1.30 4.54
C VAL A 111 12.79 -0.86 4.98
N GLU A 112 13.40 -1.56 5.94
CA GLU A 112 14.79 -1.30 6.30
C GLU A 112 15.74 -1.59 5.14
N PHE A 113 15.46 -2.62 4.34
CA PHE A 113 16.22 -2.91 3.13
C PHE A 113 16.10 -1.79 2.08
N GLU A 114 14.88 -1.33 1.79
CA GLU A 114 14.65 -0.23 0.85
C GLU A 114 15.25 1.10 1.35
N ARG A 115 15.34 1.32 2.66
CA ARG A 115 15.98 2.50 3.25
C ARG A 115 17.49 2.54 3.01
N LEU A 116 18.14 1.39 2.88
CA LEU A 116 19.59 1.28 2.65
C LEU A 116 19.98 1.42 1.17
N ARG A 117 19.00 1.49 0.25
CA ARG A 117 19.18 1.54 -1.21
C ARG A 117 19.10 2.96 -1.78
#